data_AF-A0ABD2MTK0-F1
#
_entry.id   AF-A0ABD2MTK0-F1
#
_cell.length_a   1.000
_cell.length_b   1.000
_cell.length_c   1.000
_cell.angle_alpha   90.00
_cell.angle_beta   90.00
_cell.angle_gamma   90.00
#
_symmetry.space_group_name_H-M   'P 1'
#
loop_
_entity.id
_entity.type
_entity.pdbx_description
1 polymer ?
#
loop_
_entity_poly.entity_id
_entity_poly.type
_entity_poly.pdbx_seq_one_letter_code
_entity_poly.pdbx_strand_id
1 'polypeptide(L)'
;MKYIISLFFLIAVSNGVHSLFSPLEIIGSVDRIPGVRVFSEMLRKNCHKDDTEFKEKIDNMQKCYLGLSGKETLCGIIRNHLRNCSQPVVDELEKCVEARFHDLPQFAVEVIDSTADYLCKSKGEKIIELLHPCLTSMGYRRGNVCLKSFKQKLENIENDTTSTNVKIDLCKSLETSKACFLQEFKNICKNDVTMSAATGFYDAVITRPCKHV
;
A
#
# COMPACT_ATOMS: atom_id res chain seq x y z
N MET A 1 14.78 -9.53 0.40
CA MET A 1 13.65 -8.89 1.12
C MET A 1 13.42 -7.42 0.77
N LYS A 2 14.42 -6.55 0.55
CA LYS A 2 14.19 -5.15 0.10
C LYS A 2 13.34 -5.05 -1.18
N TYR A 3 13.44 -6.06 -2.05
CA TYR A 3 12.72 -6.14 -3.33
C TYR A 3 11.23 -6.52 -3.21
N ILE A 4 10.79 -7.11 -2.11
CA ILE A 4 9.46 -7.75 -1.99
C ILE A 4 8.37 -6.71 -1.70
N ILE A 5 8.67 -5.78 -0.80
CA ILE A 5 7.74 -4.69 -0.46
C ILE A 5 7.84 -3.57 -1.48
N SER A 6 9.03 -3.39 -2.06
CA SER A 6 9.14 -2.67 -3.34
C SER A 6 8.21 -3.30 -4.37
N LEU A 7 8.06 -4.62 -4.51
CA LEU A 7 7.17 -5.19 -5.52
C LEU A 7 5.68 -4.89 -5.25
N PHE A 8 5.18 -5.02 -4.02
CA PHE A 8 3.76 -4.74 -3.69
C PHE A 8 3.42 -3.24 -3.79
N PHE A 9 4.32 -2.35 -3.34
CA PHE A 9 4.16 -0.90 -3.52
C PHE A 9 4.48 -0.43 -4.94
N LEU A 10 5.43 -1.05 -5.65
CA LEU A 10 5.69 -0.79 -7.07
C LEU A 10 4.47 -1.25 -7.88
N ILE A 11 3.83 -2.37 -7.63
CA ILE A 11 2.64 -2.75 -8.39
C ILE A 11 1.50 -1.72 -8.17
N ALA A 12 1.35 -1.21 -6.95
CA ALA A 12 0.34 -0.19 -6.62
C ALA A 12 0.67 1.23 -7.13
N VAL A 13 1.96 1.61 -7.20
CA VAL A 13 2.42 2.98 -7.54
C VAL A 13 3.04 3.07 -8.94
N SER A 14 3.75 2.05 -9.42
CA SER A 14 4.49 2.09 -10.70
C SER A 14 3.61 1.97 -11.94
N ASN A 15 2.47 1.28 -11.86
CA ASN A 15 1.74 0.96 -13.10
C ASN A 15 0.69 2.02 -13.51
N GLY A 16 0.35 2.97 -12.64
CA GLY A 16 -0.35 4.21 -13.02
C GLY A 16 0.61 5.35 -13.43
N VAL A 17 1.92 5.17 -13.23
CA VAL A 17 2.94 6.23 -13.32
C VAL A 17 4.12 5.81 -14.20
N HIS A 18 3.91 4.78 -15.03
CA HIS A 18 4.97 4.17 -15.85
C HIS A 18 5.54 5.11 -16.93
N SER A 19 4.97 6.30 -17.11
CA SER A 19 5.46 7.35 -18.02
C SER A 19 6.20 8.51 -17.33
N LEU A 20 6.36 8.53 -16.00
CA LEU A 20 6.87 9.73 -15.30
C LEU A 20 8.08 9.52 -14.38
N PHE A 21 8.41 8.30 -13.94
CA PHE A 21 9.58 8.09 -13.07
C PHE A 21 10.37 6.84 -13.43
N SER A 22 11.70 6.96 -13.36
CA SER A 22 12.61 5.85 -13.56
C SER A 22 12.45 4.80 -12.43
N PRO A 23 12.53 3.49 -12.72
CA PRO A 23 12.40 2.44 -11.70
C PRO A 23 13.37 2.58 -10.51
N LEU A 24 14.50 3.26 -10.71
CA LEU A 24 15.56 3.48 -9.70
C LEU A 24 15.24 4.60 -8.69
N GLU A 25 14.45 5.61 -9.05
CA GLU A 25 14.09 6.71 -8.12
C GLU A 25 12.95 6.31 -7.16
N ILE A 26 12.09 5.39 -7.59
CA ILE A 26 11.00 4.85 -6.76
C ILE A 26 11.57 3.96 -5.65
N ILE A 27 12.59 3.15 -5.95
CA ILE A 27 13.26 2.25 -5.00
C ILE A 27 13.87 3.02 -3.80
N GLY A 28 14.43 4.22 -4.03
CA GLY A 28 14.98 5.05 -2.95
C GLY A 28 13.92 5.72 -2.04
N SER A 29 12.66 5.76 -2.48
CA SER A 29 11.57 6.49 -1.84
C SER A 29 10.64 5.58 -1.02
N VAL A 30 10.55 4.29 -1.40
CA VAL A 30 9.67 3.28 -0.78
C VAL A 30 10.08 2.96 0.66
N ASP A 31 11.38 2.88 0.97
CA ASP A 31 11.90 2.67 2.33
C ASP A 31 11.57 3.83 3.29
N ARG A 32 11.12 5.00 2.77
CA ARG A 32 10.74 6.17 3.57
C ARG A 32 9.25 6.19 3.92
N ILE A 33 8.45 5.27 3.37
CA ILE A 33 7.04 5.11 3.75
C ILE A 33 7.01 4.34 5.08
N PRO A 34 6.54 4.95 6.18
CA PRO A 34 6.62 4.34 7.51
C PRO A 34 6.00 2.94 7.57
N GLY A 35 4.86 2.73 6.91
CA GLY A 35 4.19 1.43 6.87
C GLY A 35 4.98 0.34 6.14
N VAL A 36 5.71 0.70 5.08
CA VAL A 36 6.59 -0.22 4.34
C VAL A 36 7.76 -0.68 5.19
N ARG A 37 8.37 0.26 5.94
CA ARG A 37 9.47 -0.07 6.85
C ARG A 37 9.01 -1.02 7.95
N VAL A 38 7.88 -0.72 8.60
CA VAL A 38 7.32 -1.56 9.67
C VAL A 38 6.99 -2.96 9.15
N PHE A 39 6.31 -3.07 8.01
CA PHE A 39 6.01 -4.36 7.40
C PHE A 39 7.29 -5.11 7.00
N SER A 40 8.30 -4.42 6.46
CA SER A 40 9.60 -5.02 6.12
C SER A 40 10.35 -5.53 7.33
N GLU A 41 10.32 -4.80 8.44
CA GLU A 41 10.99 -5.19 9.67
C GLU A 41 10.28 -6.37 10.33
N MET A 42 8.94 -6.39 10.30
CA MET A 42 8.12 -7.51 10.74
C MET A 42 8.41 -8.78 9.94
N LEU A 43 8.37 -8.69 8.60
CA LEU A 43 8.72 -9.82 7.74
C LEU A 43 10.14 -10.32 7.99
N ARG A 44 11.09 -9.41 8.22
CA ARG A 44 12.49 -9.78 8.50
C ARG A 44 12.67 -10.42 9.87
N LYS A 45 11.88 -10.03 10.87
CA LYS A 45 11.92 -10.56 12.23
C LYS A 45 11.26 -11.94 12.29
N ASN A 46 10.13 -12.12 11.61
CA ASN A 46 9.25 -13.27 11.80
C ASN A 46 9.40 -14.33 10.69
N CYS A 47 9.80 -13.93 9.48
CA CYS A 47 10.01 -14.84 8.36
C CYS A 47 11.51 -14.98 8.07
N HIS A 48 12.08 -16.15 8.39
CA HIS A 48 13.52 -16.40 8.26
C HIS A 48 14.02 -16.21 6.81
N LYS A 49 15.24 -15.68 6.66
CA LYS A 49 15.82 -15.19 5.39
C LYS A 49 16.18 -16.24 4.34
N ASP A 50 16.29 -17.51 4.72
CA ASP A 50 16.81 -18.59 3.87
C ASP A 50 15.73 -19.59 3.43
N ASP A 51 14.47 -19.16 3.44
CA ASP A 51 13.42 -20.01 2.93
C ASP A 51 13.42 -20.02 1.39
N THR A 52 13.97 -21.09 0.84
CA THR A 52 13.91 -21.41 -0.59
C THR A 52 12.46 -21.51 -1.07
N GLU A 53 11.53 -21.95 -0.22
CA GLU A 53 10.11 -22.04 -0.56
C GLU A 53 9.54 -20.63 -0.79
N PHE A 54 9.76 -19.70 0.13
CA PHE A 54 9.28 -18.33 -0.02
C PHE A 54 9.84 -17.63 -1.28
N LYS A 55 11.13 -17.84 -1.60
CA LYS A 55 11.73 -17.32 -2.84
C LYS A 55 11.03 -17.92 -4.07
N GLU A 56 10.75 -19.22 -4.06
CA GLU A 56 10.04 -19.89 -5.15
C GLU A 56 8.61 -19.33 -5.32
N LYS A 57 7.87 -19.09 -4.23
CA LYS A 57 6.53 -18.47 -4.28
C LYS A 57 6.59 -17.09 -4.93
N ILE A 58 7.60 -16.28 -4.61
CA ILE A 58 7.79 -14.96 -5.21
C ILE A 58 8.11 -15.05 -6.70
N ASP A 59 9.02 -15.94 -7.08
CA ASP A 59 9.39 -16.15 -8.48
C ASP A 59 8.17 -16.63 -9.29
N ASN A 60 7.34 -17.49 -8.70
CA ASN A 60 6.10 -17.96 -9.31
C ASN A 60 5.05 -16.84 -9.44
N MET A 61 4.91 -15.98 -8.41
CA MET A 61 4.08 -14.78 -8.49
C MET A 61 4.56 -13.85 -9.61
N GLN A 62 5.87 -13.62 -9.75
CA GLN A 62 6.43 -12.80 -10.82
C GLN A 62 6.17 -13.40 -12.20
N LYS A 63 6.40 -14.71 -12.38
CA LYS A 63 6.09 -15.42 -13.63
C LYS A 63 4.60 -15.34 -13.97
N CYS A 64 3.72 -15.42 -12.98
CA CYS A 64 2.27 -15.26 -13.14
C CYS A 64 1.96 -13.91 -13.79
N TYR A 65 2.48 -12.80 -13.25
CA TYR A 65 2.27 -11.47 -13.84
C TYR A 65 2.93 -11.29 -15.20
N LEU A 66 4.17 -11.76 -15.38
CA LEU A 66 4.89 -11.65 -16.65
C LEU A 66 4.21 -12.42 -17.78
N GLY A 67 3.60 -13.57 -17.49
CA GLY A 67 2.84 -14.37 -18.46
C GLY A 67 1.55 -13.70 -18.99
N LEU A 68 1.12 -12.62 -18.34
CA LEU A 68 -0.04 -11.80 -18.71
C LEU A 68 0.36 -10.55 -19.50
N SER A 69 1.65 -10.20 -19.51
CA SER A 69 2.17 -9.04 -20.23
C SER A 69 1.86 -9.16 -21.73
N GLY A 70 1.22 -8.14 -22.29
CA GLY A 70 0.79 -8.10 -23.70
C GLY A 70 -0.55 -8.78 -24.01
N LYS A 71 -1.22 -9.40 -23.03
CA LYS A 71 -2.54 -10.05 -23.22
C LYS A 71 -3.70 -9.25 -22.64
N GLU A 72 -3.46 -8.50 -21.57
CA GLU A 72 -4.47 -7.71 -20.88
C GLU A 72 -3.97 -6.30 -20.56
N THR A 73 -4.91 -5.38 -20.33
CA THR A 73 -4.59 -4.06 -19.75
C THR A 73 -4.22 -4.23 -18.28
N LEU A 74 -3.49 -3.27 -17.71
CA LEU A 74 -3.15 -3.28 -16.29
C LEU A 74 -4.39 -3.49 -15.38
N CYS A 75 -5.47 -2.79 -15.69
CA CYS A 75 -6.72 -2.91 -14.93
C CYS A 75 -7.34 -4.30 -15.06
N GLY A 76 -7.21 -4.94 -16.24
CA GLY A 76 -7.56 -6.34 -16.44
C GLY A 76 -6.70 -7.25 -15.55
N ILE A 77 -5.37 -7.07 -15.60
CA ILE A 77 -4.42 -7.86 -14.82
C ILE A 77 -4.74 -7.76 -13.32
N ILE A 78 -4.92 -6.57 -12.78
CA ILE A 78 -5.18 -6.40 -11.35
C ILE A 78 -6.53 -7.04 -10.98
N ARG A 79 -7.59 -6.74 -11.74
CA ARG A 79 -8.93 -7.24 -11.43
C ARG A 79 -9.07 -8.76 -11.55
N ASN A 80 -8.37 -9.36 -12.50
CA ASN A 80 -8.52 -10.78 -12.83
C ASN A 80 -7.45 -11.65 -12.15
N HIS A 81 -6.26 -11.11 -11.90
CA HIS A 81 -5.09 -11.91 -11.55
C HIS A 81 -4.38 -11.48 -10.27
N LEU A 82 -4.61 -10.29 -9.70
CA LEU A 82 -3.91 -9.85 -8.49
C LEU A 82 -4.00 -10.89 -7.37
N ARG A 83 -5.22 -11.27 -6.99
CA ARG A 83 -5.46 -12.26 -5.93
C ARG A 83 -4.79 -13.59 -6.22
N ASN A 84 -5.03 -14.15 -7.41
CA ASN A 84 -4.52 -15.48 -7.76
C ASN A 84 -2.99 -15.52 -7.86
N CYS A 85 -2.37 -14.48 -8.42
CA CYS A 85 -0.91 -14.41 -8.53
C CYS A 85 -0.26 -14.13 -7.16
N SER A 86 -0.89 -13.35 -6.27
CA SER A 86 -0.33 -13.03 -4.95
C SER A 86 -0.62 -14.07 -3.88
N GLN A 87 -1.68 -14.89 -4.02
CA GLN A 87 -2.13 -15.81 -2.98
C GLN A 87 -1.02 -16.73 -2.44
N PRO A 88 -0.17 -17.36 -3.29
CA PRO A 88 0.88 -18.24 -2.77
C PRO A 88 1.91 -17.52 -1.89
N VAL A 89 2.11 -16.22 -2.11
CA VAL A 89 2.98 -15.38 -1.27
C VAL A 89 2.24 -14.95 0.00
N VAL A 90 0.96 -14.60 -0.10
CA VAL A 90 0.11 -14.30 1.05
C VAL A 90 0.07 -15.47 2.01
N ASP A 91 -0.24 -16.67 1.53
CA ASP A 91 -0.34 -17.89 2.34
C ASP A 91 0.98 -18.18 3.08
N GLU A 92 2.12 -17.93 2.43
CA GLU A 92 3.43 -18.16 3.05
C GLU A 92 3.75 -17.09 4.11
N LEU A 93 3.37 -15.84 3.85
CA LEU A 93 3.51 -14.77 4.82
C LEU A 93 2.64 -15.00 6.06
N GLU A 94 1.41 -15.48 5.89
CA GLU A 94 0.48 -15.76 6.98
C GLU A 94 0.99 -16.86 7.92
N LYS A 95 1.72 -17.86 7.40
CA LYS A 95 2.34 -18.91 8.21
C LYS A 95 3.52 -18.42 9.06
N CYS A 96 4.24 -17.41 8.58
CA CYS A 96 5.49 -16.97 9.23
C CYS A 96 5.30 -15.76 10.15
N VAL A 97 4.18 -15.05 10.08
CA VAL A 97 3.90 -13.94 10.99
C VAL A 97 3.23 -14.41 12.29
N GLU A 98 3.39 -13.64 13.37
CA GLU A 98 2.67 -13.88 14.61
C GLU A 98 1.15 -13.76 14.37
N ALA A 99 0.35 -14.47 15.17
CA ALA A 99 -1.11 -14.51 15.03
C ALA A 99 -1.77 -13.10 14.97
N ARG A 100 -1.26 -12.13 15.74
CA ARG A 100 -1.77 -10.74 15.72
C ARG A 100 -1.57 -10.01 14.38
N PHE A 101 -0.67 -10.50 13.54
CA PHE A 101 -0.33 -9.95 12.23
C PHE A 101 -0.86 -10.80 11.06
N HIS A 102 -1.54 -11.91 11.35
CA HIS A 102 -2.00 -12.88 10.36
C HIS A 102 -2.82 -12.24 9.24
N ASP A 103 -3.67 -11.26 9.54
CA ASP A 103 -4.52 -10.63 8.51
C ASP A 103 -3.80 -9.56 7.67
N LEU A 104 -2.54 -9.21 8.00
CA LEU A 104 -1.83 -8.11 7.32
C LEU A 104 -1.43 -8.40 5.87
N PRO A 105 -0.92 -9.59 5.51
CA PRO A 105 -0.62 -9.92 4.12
C PRO A 105 -1.86 -9.80 3.23
N GLN A 106 -2.98 -10.37 3.66
CA GLN A 106 -4.26 -10.26 2.94
C GLN A 106 -4.78 -8.81 2.91
N PHE A 107 -4.68 -8.08 4.01
CA PHE A 107 -5.02 -6.65 4.06
C PHE A 107 -4.21 -5.84 3.03
N ALA A 108 -2.93 -6.13 2.85
CA ALA A 108 -2.11 -5.45 1.84
C ALA A 108 -2.62 -5.70 0.41
N VAL A 109 -3.02 -6.93 0.10
CA VAL A 109 -3.62 -7.26 -1.20
C VAL A 109 -4.96 -6.53 -1.39
N GLU A 110 -5.79 -6.46 -0.34
CA GLU A 110 -7.06 -5.73 -0.37
C GLU A 110 -6.87 -4.23 -0.62
N VAL A 111 -5.85 -3.62 -0.01
CA VAL A 111 -5.49 -2.21 -0.27
C VAL A 111 -5.13 -2.02 -1.74
N ILE A 112 -4.27 -2.87 -2.29
CA ILE A 112 -3.84 -2.77 -3.69
C ILE A 112 -5.03 -2.96 -4.64
N ASP A 113 -5.85 -3.99 -4.42
CA ASP A 113 -7.05 -4.27 -5.21
C ASP A 113 -8.02 -3.08 -5.19
N SER A 114 -8.27 -2.52 -4.01
CA SER A 114 -9.17 -1.38 -3.83
C SER A 114 -8.65 -0.09 -4.47
N THR A 115 -7.37 0.22 -4.28
CA THR A 115 -6.72 1.38 -4.89
C THR A 115 -6.66 1.24 -6.41
N ALA A 116 -6.33 0.07 -6.93
CA ALA A 116 -6.33 -0.19 -8.35
C ALA A 116 -7.73 -0.08 -8.95
N ASP A 117 -8.75 -0.63 -8.30
CA ASP A 117 -10.15 -0.49 -8.74
C ASP A 117 -10.57 0.99 -8.81
N TYR A 118 -10.17 1.79 -7.82
CA TYR A 118 -10.37 3.25 -7.84
C TYR A 118 -9.67 3.92 -9.02
N LEU A 119 -8.40 3.61 -9.25
CA LEU A 119 -7.62 4.18 -10.37
C LEU A 119 -8.22 3.77 -11.72
N CYS A 120 -8.60 2.51 -11.87
CA CYS A 120 -9.17 1.95 -13.10
C CYS A 120 -10.57 2.48 -13.43
N LYS A 121 -11.34 2.88 -12.42
CA LYS A 121 -12.65 3.53 -12.59
C LYS A 121 -12.56 5.06 -12.67
N SER A 122 -11.43 5.64 -12.28
CA SER A 122 -11.22 7.07 -12.30
C SER A 122 -10.99 7.59 -13.71
N LYS A 123 -11.45 8.80 -13.98
CA LYS A 123 -11.14 9.51 -15.22
C LYS A 123 -9.66 9.93 -15.21
N GLY A 124 -9.04 10.02 -16.39
CA GLY A 124 -7.62 10.38 -16.53
C GLY A 124 -7.23 11.67 -15.80
N GLU A 125 -8.12 12.68 -15.79
CA GLU A 125 -7.92 13.93 -15.05
C GLU A 125 -7.66 13.68 -13.55
N LYS A 126 -8.49 12.86 -12.89
CA LYS A 126 -8.30 12.55 -11.46
C LYS A 126 -7.01 11.77 -11.20
N ILE A 127 -6.59 10.91 -12.13
CA ILE A 127 -5.34 10.15 -12.02
C ILE A 127 -4.14 11.09 -12.10
N ILE A 128 -4.15 12.03 -13.05
CA ILE A 128 -3.11 13.05 -13.19
C ILE A 128 -3.03 13.91 -11.93
N GLU A 129 -4.17 14.29 -11.37
CA GLU A 129 -4.22 15.09 -10.14
C GLU A 129 -3.62 14.38 -8.91
N LEU A 130 -3.60 13.04 -8.85
CA LEU A 130 -2.90 12.32 -7.78
C LEU A 130 -1.37 12.56 -7.80
N LEU A 131 -0.83 12.93 -8.95
CA LEU A 131 0.58 13.27 -9.14
C LEU A 131 0.86 14.77 -8.91
N HIS A 132 -0.18 15.56 -8.61
CA HIS A 132 -0.04 16.99 -8.44
C HIS A 132 0.95 17.29 -7.28
N PRO A 133 1.91 18.21 -7.46
CA PRO A 133 2.94 18.52 -6.45
C PRO A 133 2.39 18.90 -5.08
N CYS A 134 1.20 19.47 -5.02
CA CYS A 134 0.55 19.82 -3.75
C CYS A 134 0.23 18.59 -2.88
N LEU A 135 -0.07 17.43 -3.49
CA LEU A 135 -0.28 16.17 -2.77
C LEU A 135 1.05 15.51 -2.43
N THR A 136 1.99 15.46 -3.38
CA THR A 136 3.27 14.77 -3.17
C THR A 136 4.21 15.52 -2.20
N SER A 137 4.17 16.84 -2.17
CA SER A 137 4.95 17.68 -1.23
C SER A 137 4.52 17.54 0.24
N MET A 138 3.31 17.02 0.50
CA MET A 138 2.82 16.78 1.86
C MET A 138 3.70 15.79 2.63
N GLY A 139 4.20 14.75 1.97
CA GLY A 139 5.08 13.75 2.59
C GLY A 139 6.46 14.31 2.98
N TYR A 140 6.87 15.42 2.34
CA TYR A 140 8.20 16.03 2.51
C TYR A 140 8.20 17.22 3.48
N ARG A 141 7.03 17.78 3.81
CA ARG A 141 6.97 18.88 4.79
C ARG A 141 7.30 18.35 6.18
N ARG A 142 8.51 18.68 6.66
CA ARG A 142 8.94 18.59 8.07
C ARG A 142 7.97 19.42 8.93
N GLY A 143 6.84 18.83 9.32
CA GLY A 143 5.79 19.58 10.01
C GLY A 143 4.38 19.03 9.87
N ASN A 144 4.13 18.07 8.97
CA ASN A 144 2.80 17.47 8.86
C ASN A 144 2.41 16.75 10.17
N VAL A 145 1.53 17.40 10.95
CA VAL A 145 1.08 16.93 12.26
C VAL A 145 0.30 15.62 12.13
N CYS A 146 -0.49 15.47 11.07
CA CYS A 146 -1.25 14.25 10.79
C CYS A 146 -0.32 13.07 10.54
N LEU A 147 0.69 13.25 9.69
CA LEU A 147 1.66 12.19 9.41
C LEU A 147 2.48 11.84 10.65
N LYS A 148 2.87 12.82 11.47
CA LYS A 148 3.56 12.56 12.75
C LYS A 148 2.68 11.77 13.71
N SER A 149 1.43 12.20 13.90
CA SER A 149 0.46 11.52 14.76
C SER A 149 0.18 10.10 14.27
N PHE A 150 0.02 9.91 12.96
CA PHE A 150 -0.19 8.59 12.37
C PHE A 150 1.04 7.68 12.56
N LYS A 151 2.27 8.19 12.34
CA LYS A 151 3.50 7.43 12.62
C LYS A 151 3.58 7.01 14.09
N GLN A 152 3.26 7.90 15.01
CA GLN A 152 3.25 7.58 16.43
C GLN A 152 2.21 6.51 16.77
N LYS A 153 1.01 6.55 16.15
CA LYS A 153 0.01 5.47 16.29
C LYS A 153 0.54 4.13 15.76
N LEU A 154 1.23 4.13 14.61
CA LEU A 154 1.84 2.91 14.06
C LEU A 154 2.94 2.35 14.97
N GLU A 155 3.80 3.21 15.51
CA GLU A 155 4.84 2.81 16.46
C GLU A 155 4.22 2.26 17.76
N ASN A 156 3.10 2.83 18.22
CA ASN A 156 2.38 2.30 19.38
C ASN A 156 1.79 0.91 19.07
N ILE A 157 1.19 0.71 17.90
CA ILE A 157 0.63 -0.59 17.49
C ILE A 157 1.74 -1.65 17.38
N GLU A 158 2.91 -1.29 16.84
CA GLU A 158 4.05 -2.21 16.75
C GLU A 158 4.52 -2.67 18.14
N ASN A 159 4.61 -1.73 19.08
CA ASN A 159 5.11 -1.97 20.43
C ASN A 159 4.05 -2.53 21.39
N ASP A 160 2.76 -2.43 21.04
CA ASP A 160 1.67 -2.94 21.86
C ASP A 160 1.56 -4.46 21.71
N THR A 161 2.04 -5.18 22.73
CA THR A 161 1.94 -6.63 22.82
C THR A 161 0.57 -7.12 23.26
N THR A 162 -0.32 -6.21 23.68
CA THR A 162 -1.70 -6.55 24.11
C THR A 162 -2.69 -6.53 22.95
N SER A 163 -2.33 -5.92 21.82
CA SER A 163 -3.15 -5.95 20.60
C SER A 163 -3.29 -7.39 20.08
N THR A 164 -4.53 -7.85 20.00
CA THR A 164 -4.88 -9.18 19.49
C THR A 164 -5.02 -9.20 17.98
N ASN A 165 -5.29 -8.06 17.33
CA ASN A 165 -5.42 -7.96 15.88
C ASN A 165 -4.97 -6.58 15.38
N VAL A 166 -3.80 -6.57 14.74
CA VAL A 166 -3.16 -5.35 14.24
C VAL A 166 -3.91 -4.73 13.06
N LYS A 167 -4.63 -5.54 12.25
CA LYS A 167 -5.48 -5.00 11.17
C LYS A 167 -6.56 -4.08 11.74
N ILE A 168 -7.19 -4.46 12.85
CA ILE A 168 -8.23 -3.65 13.51
C ILE A 168 -7.66 -2.30 13.95
N ASP A 169 -6.50 -2.31 14.60
CA ASP A 169 -5.89 -1.08 15.12
C ASP A 169 -5.36 -0.18 14.00
N LEU A 170 -4.85 -0.76 12.91
CA LEU A 170 -4.50 -0.03 11.69
C LEU A 170 -5.72 0.64 11.07
N CYS A 171 -6.83 -0.08 10.94
CA CYS A 171 -8.08 0.46 10.39
C CYS A 171 -8.61 1.62 11.24
N LYS A 172 -8.68 1.46 12.57
CA LYS A 172 -9.05 2.56 13.48
C LYS A 172 -8.10 3.76 13.36
N SER A 173 -6.80 3.50 13.25
CA SER A 173 -5.80 4.55 13.09
C SER A 173 -5.98 5.32 11.79
N LEU A 174 -6.26 4.62 10.69
CA LEU A 174 -6.53 5.21 9.38
C LEU A 174 -7.82 6.03 9.36
N GLU A 175 -8.90 5.51 9.95
CA GLU A 175 -10.18 6.22 10.04
C GLU A 175 -10.06 7.50 10.87
N THR A 176 -9.47 7.41 12.07
CA THR A 176 -9.27 8.57 12.95
C THR A 176 -8.33 9.60 12.36
N SER A 177 -7.45 9.22 11.43
CA SER A 177 -6.52 10.13 10.78
C SER A 177 -7.09 10.76 9.50
N LYS A 178 -8.21 10.23 8.98
CA LYS A 178 -8.86 10.69 7.73
C LYS A 178 -9.10 12.19 7.72
N ALA A 179 -9.82 12.69 8.73
CA ALA A 179 -10.19 14.10 8.81
C ALA A 179 -8.95 15.00 8.84
N CYS A 180 -7.90 14.58 9.56
CA CYS A 180 -6.64 15.31 9.63
C CYS A 180 -5.98 15.40 8.24
N PHE A 181 -5.81 14.27 7.55
CA PHE A 181 -5.22 14.25 6.21
C PHE A 181 -6.02 15.07 5.20
N LEU A 182 -7.36 14.93 5.19
CA LEU A 182 -8.22 15.69 4.28
C LEU A 182 -8.16 17.20 4.55
N GLN A 183 -8.08 17.61 5.82
CA GLN A 183 -7.93 19.01 6.19
C GLN A 183 -6.58 19.57 5.74
N GLU A 184 -5.48 18.81 5.93
CA GLU A 184 -4.16 19.20 5.42
C GLU A 184 -4.13 19.26 3.89
N PHE A 185 -4.78 18.32 3.20
CA PHE A 185 -4.91 18.36 1.74
C PHE A 185 -5.63 19.63 1.32
N LYS A 186 -6.74 20.00 1.96
CA LYS A 186 -7.49 21.23 1.68
C LYS A 186 -6.69 22.51 1.98
N ASN A 187 -5.81 22.46 2.96
CA ASN A 187 -4.96 23.58 3.30
C ASN A 187 -3.90 23.83 2.21
N ILE A 188 -3.33 22.75 1.67
CA ILE A 188 -2.22 22.79 0.70
C ILE A 188 -2.72 22.87 -0.76
N CYS A 189 -3.70 22.05 -1.10
CA CYS A 189 -4.31 21.95 -2.42
C CYS A 189 -5.63 22.73 -2.45
N LYS A 190 -5.74 23.70 -3.36
CA LYS A 190 -6.95 24.53 -3.53
C LYS A 190 -7.84 24.09 -4.69
N ASN A 191 -7.36 23.15 -5.52
CA ASN A 191 -8.10 22.64 -6.65
C ASN A 191 -9.07 21.52 -6.20
N ASP A 192 -10.34 21.67 -6.54
CA ASP A 192 -11.42 20.74 -6.14
C ASP A 192 -11.29 19.35 -6.78
N VAL A 193 -10.76 19.27 -8.00
CA VAL A 193 -10.49 18.00 -8.69
C VAL A 193 -9.38 17.25 -7.96
N THR A 194 -8.29 17.93 -7.58
CA THR A 194 -7.22 17.36 -6.77
C THR A 194 -7.75 16.87 -5.41
N MET A 195 -8.60 17.65 -4.76
CA MET A 195 -9.23 17.26 -3.49
C MET A 195 -10.15 16.06 -3.64
N SER A 196 -10.94 16.00 -4.72
CA SER A 196 -11.78 14.85 -5.04
C SER A 196 -10.96 13.59 -5.33
N ALA A 197 -9.83 13.74 -6.05
CA ALA A 197 -8.92 12.66 -6.35
C ALA A 197 -8.27 12.12 -5.06
N ALA A 198 -7.72 13.01 -4.23
CA ALA A 198 -7.09 12.64 -2.94
C ALA A 198 -8.09 11.95 -1.99
N THR A 199 -9.31 12.47 -1.89
CA THR A 199 -10.35 11.88 -1.04
C THR A 199 -10.73 10.49 -1.54
N GLY A 200 -10.98 10.33 -2.84
CA GLY A 200 -11.35 9.05 -3.42
C GLY A 200 -10.24 8.00 -3.29
N PHE A 201 -8.98 8.41 -3.46
CA PHE A 201 -7.84 7.53 -3.24
C PHE A 201 -7.72 7.10 -1.77
N TYR A 202 -7.86 8.04 -0.83
CA TYR A 202 -7.84 7.75 0.61
C TYR A 202 -8.97 6.79 1.00
N ASP A 203 -10.16 6.99 0.44
CA ASP A 203 -11.29 6.11 0.64
C ASP A 203 -11.05 4.73 0.06
N ALA A 204 -10.38 4.62 -1.08
CA ALA A 204 -9.98 3.33 -1.64
C ALA A 204 -9.04 2.56 -0.71
N VAL A 205 -8.10 3.24 -0.06
CA VAL A 205 -7.15 2.61 0.89
C VAL A 205 -7.87 2.07 2.14
N ILE A 206 -8.96 2.67 2.59
CA ILE A 206 -9.62 2.31 3.86
C ILE A 206 -10.90 1.52 3.66
N THR A 207 -11.78 1.99 2.77
CA THR A 207 -13.19 1.61 2.74
C THR A 207 -13.40 0.15 2.39
N ARG A 208 -12.54 -0.46 1.57
CA ARG A 208 -12.64 -1.89 1.24
C ARG A 208 -11.84 -2.76 2.21
N PRO A 209 -10.57 -2.42 2.55
CA PRO A 209 -9.76 -3.25 3.44
C PRO A 209 -10.23 -3.25 4.91
N CYS A 210 -10.95 -2.21 5.34
CA CYS A 210 -11.47 -2.05 6.70
C CYS A 210 -12.97 -2.30 6.85
N LYS A 211 -13.67 -2.72 5.78
CA LYS A 211 -15.14 -2.80 5.75
C LYS A 211 -15.78 -3.86 6.67
N HIS A 212 -14.97 -4.73 7.24
CA HIS A 212 -15.38 -5.87 8.09
C HIS A 212 -14.67 -5.87 9.45
N VAL A 213 -14.14 -4.70 9.86
CA VAL A 213 -13.55 -4.47 11.18
C VAL A 213 -14.61 -3.95 12.16
#